data_AF-A0A2E3D5F3-F1
#
_entry.id   AF-A0A2E3D5F3-F1
#
_cell.length_a   1.000
_cell.length_b   1.000
_cell.length_c   1.000
_cell.angle_alpha   90.00
_cell.angle_beta   90.00
_cell.angle_gamma   90.00
#
_symmetry.space_group_name_H-M   'P 1'
#
loop_
_entity.id
_entity.type
_entity.pdbx_description
1 polymer ?
#
loop_
_entity_poly.entity_id
_entity_poly.type
_entity_poly.pdbx_seq_one_letter_code
_entity_poly.pdbx_strand_id
1 'polypeptide(L)' 'MSGLGLALVKELVELHSGVVTVSSQLGKGTTFSVWLPQFNGGFVARNG' A
#
# COMPACT_ATOMS: atom_id res chain seq x y z
N MET A 1 5.27 4.40 19.26
CA MET A 1 5.87 4.34 17.91
C MET A 1 5.40 5.59 17.19
N SER A 2 6.32 6.54 16.96
CA SER A 2 6.02 7.86 16.41
C SER A 2 5.32 7.71 15.05
N GLY A 3 4.17 8.38 14.88
CA GLY A 3 3.29 8.27 13.70
C GLY A 3 3.88 8.73 12.36
N LEU A 4 5.20 8.98 12.30
CA LEU A 4 5.91 9.36 11.09
C LEU A 4 5.91 8.24 10.04
N GLY A 5 6.11 6.99 10.46
CA GLY A 5 6.17 5.86 9.53
C GLY A 5 4.84 5.63 8.79
N LEU A 6 3.72 5.71 9.50
CA LEU A 6 2.40 5.51 8.88
C LEU A 6 1.97 6.72 8.03
N ALA A 7 2.36 7.94 8.41
CA ALA A 7 2.13 9.12 7.60
C ALA A 7 2.82 9.02 6.23
N LEU A 8 4.09 8.58 6.21
CA LEU A 8 4.84 8.34 4.97
C LEU A 8 4.23 7.22 4.13
N VAL A 9 3.81 6.12 4.76
CA VAL A 9 3.13 5.03 4.04
C VAL A 9 1.82 5.50 3.42
N LYS A 10 1.03 6.29 4.14
CA LYS A 10 -0.22 6.86 3.63
C LYS A 10 0.03 7.75 2.42
N GLU A 11 0.98 8.67 2.52
CA GLU A 11 1.36 9.57 1.42
C GLU A 11 1.84 8.79 0.19
N LEU A 12 2.70 7.78 0.39
CA LEU A 12 3.19 6.93 -0.69
C LEU A 12 2.05 6.19 -1.38
N VAL A 13 1.14 5.60 -0.61
CA VAL A 13 0.00 4.84 -1.15
C VAL A 13 -0.95 5.76 -1.92
N GLU A 14 -1.24 6.95 -1.38
CA GLU A 14 -2.07 7.96 -2.05
C GLU A 14 -1.43 8.46 -3.35
N LEU A 15 -0.10 8.68 -3.38
CA LEU A 15 0.64 9.08 -4.57
C LEU A 15 0.52 8.03 -5.70
N HIS A 16 0.46 6.74 -5.35
CA HIS A 16 0.27 5.64 -6.30
C HIS A 16 -1.20 5.36 -6.63
N SER A 17 -2.13 6.25 -6.24
CA SER A 17 -3.58 6.04 -6.39
C SER A 17 -4.09 4.76 -5.71
N GLY A 18 -3.40 4.34 -4.65
CA GLY A 18 -3.76 3.21 -3.82
C GLY A 18 -4.59 3.59 -2.59
N VAL A 19 -4.86 2.59 -1.75
CA VAL A 19 -5.63 2.74 -0.51
C VAL A 19 -4.91 2.04 0.63
N VAL A 20 -4.96 2.62 1.83
CA VAL A 20 -4.50 1.99 3.08
C VAL A 20 -5.64 1.95 4.11
N THR A 21 -5.82 0.82 4.78
CA THR A 21 -6.78 0.66 5.89
C THR A 21 -6.11 0.06 7.11
N VAL A 22 -6.69 0.31 8.29
CA VAL A 22 -6.23 -0.24 9.56
C VAL A 22 -7.35 -1.00 10.25
N SER A 23 -7.04 -2.19 10.75
CA SER A 23 -7.91 -2.99 11.60
C SER A 23 -7.14 -3.36 12.86
N SER A 24 -7.69 -3.04 14.03
CA SER A 24 -7.04 -3.34 15.32
C SER A 24 -8.03 -4.05 16.23
N GLN A 25 -7.54 -5.07 16.93
CA GLN A 25 -8.29 -5.76 17.96
C GLN A 25 -7.45 -5.86 19.23
N LEU A 26 -8.01 -5.38 20.34
CA LEU A 26 -7.36 -5.41 21.65
C LEU A 26 -6.92 -6.84 22.00
N GLY A 27 -5.67 -6.99 22.43
CA GLY A 27 -5.07 -8.29 22.77
C GLY A 27 -4.73 -9.18 21.57
N LYS A 28 -5.07 -8.80 20.33
CA LYS A 28 -4.70 -9.52 19.10
C LYS A 28 -3.75 -8.76 18.18
N GLY A 29 -3.67 -7.44 18.37
CA GLY A 29 -2.77 -6.57 17.63
C GLY A 29 -3.47 -5.76 16.54
N THR A 30 -2.66 -5.22 15.63
CA THR A 30 -3.11 -4.29 14.58
C THR A 30 -2.60 -4.77 13.22
N THR A 31 -3.49 -4.77 12.24
CA THR A 31 -3.20 -5.08 10.84
C THR A 31 -3.39 -3.83 9.99
N PHE A 32 -2.39 -3.53 9.17
CA PHE A 32 -2.47 -2.51 8.12
C PHE A 32 -2.56 -3.22 6.77
N SER A 33 -3.47 -2.78 5.93
CA SER A 33 -3.71 -3.37 4.61
C SER A 33 -3.57 -2.30 3.55
N VAL A 34 -2.84 -2.62 2.48
CA VAL A 34 -2.50 -1.70 1.40
C VAL A 34 -2.91 -2.30 0.07
N TRP A 35 -3.57 -1.49 -0.77
CA TRP A 35 -3.95 -1.83 -2.14
C TRP A 35 -3.32 -0.82 -3.08
N LEU A 36 -2.68 -1.30 -4.13
CA LEU A 36 -2.10 -0.48 -5.19
C LEU A 36 -2.73 -0.88 -6.53
N PRO A 37 -2.96 0.07 -7.46
CA PRO A 37 -3.37 -0.25 -8.82
C PRO A 37 -2.36 -1.21 -9.47
N GLN A 38 -2.86 -2.24 -10.13
CA GLN A 38 -2.03 -3.12 -10.93
C GLN A 38 -1.60 -2.37 -12.19
N PHE A 39 -0.28 -2.23 -12.40
CA PHE A 39 0.23 -1.68 -13.66
C PHE A 39 -0.05 -2.69 -14.78
N ASN A 40 -1.02 -2.38 -15.64
CA ASN A 40 -1.36 -3.21 -16.80
C ASN A 40 -0.49 -2.86 -18.01
N GLY A 41 0.79 -2.58 -17.79
CA GLY A 41 1.77 -2.47 -18.86
C GLY A 41 2.06 -3.87 -19.36
N GLY A 42 1.42 -4.26 -20.46
CA GLY A 42 1.67 -5.53 -21.12
C GLY A 42 3.18 -5.73 -21.27
N PHE A 43 3.70 -6.83 -20.75
CA PHE A 43 5.03 -7.28 -21.08
C PHE A 43 5.04 -7.59 -22.58
N VAL A 44 5.34 -6.60 -23.41
CA VAL A 44 5.71 -6.84 -24.79
C VAL A 44 7.10 -7.44 -24.71
N ALA A 45 7.14 -8.77 -24.69
CA ALA A 45 8.34 -9.52 -25.00
C ALA A 45 8.80 -9.02 -26.37
N ARG A 46 9.79 -8.13 -26.37
CA ARG A 46 10.49 -7.67 -27.55
C ARG A 46 11.24 -8.88 -28.12
N ASN A 47 10.55 -9.70 -28.91
CA ASN A 47 11.17 -10.67 -29.81
C ASN A 47 11.91 -9.86 -30.87
N GLY A 48 13.22 -10.07 -30.95
CA GLY A 48 14.06 -9.61 -32.04
C GLY A 48 13.80 -10.39 -33.31
#